data_AF-R5AV86-F1
#
_entry.id   AF-R5AV86-F1
#
_cell.length_a   1.000
_cell.length_b   1.000
_cell.length_c   1.000
_cell.angle_alpha   90.00
_cell.angle_beta   90.00
_cell.angle_gamma   90.00
#
_symmetry.space_group_name_H-M   'P 1'
#
loop_
_entity.id
_entity.type
_entity.pdbx_description
1 polymer ?
#
loop_
_entity_poly.entity_id
_entity_poly.type
_entity_poly.pdbx_seq_one_letter_code
_entity_poly.pdbx_strand_id
1 'polypeptide(L)'
;MLLATNRGLYRLPYPMNASTPTPEPLLKGQIWSLDSIAGDVFACGDNDLWVERGGRFIPIKGVGGSWSVAEIPGKPGKLLVSTYIGFVLLERGPSGEWQLTRRISGYNDAGGHFIIDSRNNLWMAHWMRGIYRLQLTSDEKRFHRVELLTTRHGLPTNRNNVVSMVDGDPIFSTEGGFYTFNYASGRFEQADELNKSFSSIPSARLYTDLAGALWAISPDHVWRLTRRDGHPEELDSTSYQSMGERIIPGFDHLRFLTPSSLIMSSQDGFYDIDLEARRTPERPGNLFVARVSDKSDSTLYVSGIAPHRQSELKVAYRHNSLIFDMALPEYRAENAVRYSFMLEGLDKEWSRWSTISTKEYPYLSEGTYTLHVRARDAYSGRQYTTDFRFTVSPPWYRSIIAKILYFLIACAAGWGIYTAVKRSARRQADAVERRKEEEMTQLKRDADEQALRKDYEIAHLKSEQLEHDIKHKSEELSNITMNVIRKNEILLDIAAKLTKVQETMGPDAAEAKQIARIQRLIQDNMSHDDDWRSFTRNFDIVYENYTKRLIELHPDLNSSDLRICCYLKMGLSSKEIAPLFNISYRSVEMTRYRLRKKLGLERETNLVDYLQKI
;
A
#
# COMPACT_ATOMS: atom_id res chain seq x y z
N MET A 1 28.18 -75.29 -14.07
CA MET A 1 28.01 -74.34 -12.96
C MET A 1 27.13 -74.97 -11.89
N LEU A 2 27.38 -74.66 -10.62
CA LEU A 2 26.58 -75.08 -9.48
C LEU A 2 25.94 -73.85 -8.84
N LEU A 3 24.65 -73.95 -8.51
CA LEU A 3 23.83 -72.85 -7.99
C LEU A 3 23.17 -73.29 -6.68
N ALA A 4 23.55 -72.65 -5.57
CA ALA A 4 23.04 -72.94 -4.23
C ALA A 4 21.91 -71.98 -3.84
N THR A 5 20.77 -72.51 -3.41
CA THR A 5 19.60 -71.70 -3.02
C THR A 5 19.08 -72.13 -1.64
N ASN A 6 18.08 -71.41 -1.15
CA ASN A 6 17.31 -71.83 0.03
C ASN A 6 16.42 -73.07 -0.20
N ARG A 7 16.37 -73.63 -1.43
CA ARG A 7 15.57 -74.81 -1.76
C ARG A 7 16.41 -76.03 -2.15
N GLY A 8 17.65 -75.82 -2.57
CA GLY A 8 18.52 -76.90 -2.97
C GLY A 8 19.82 -76.45 -3.62
N LEU A 9 20.61 -77.45 -4.02
CA LEU A 9 21.75 -77.27 -4.90
C LEU A 9 21.37 -77.73 -6.31
N TYR A 10 21.69 -76.91 -7.31
CA TYR A 10 21.33 -77.18 -8.70
C TYR A 10 22.58 -77.16 -9.58
N ARG A 11 22.57 -77.97 -10.65
CA ARG A 11 23.58 -78.00 -11.70
C ARG A 11 23.01 -77.45 -12.98
N LEU A 12 23.78 -76.61 -13.65
CA LEU A 12 23.38 -76.00 -14.91
C LEU A 12 24.62 -75.79 -15.82
N PRO A 13 24.51 -76.06 -17.15
CA PRO A 13 25.57 -75.76 -18.11
C PRO A 13 25.90 -74.25 -18.15
N TYR A 14 27.17 -73.90 -18.27
CA TYR A 14 27.62 -72.51 -18.41
C TYR A 14 28.64 -72.43 -19.57
N PRO A 15 28.61 -71.40 -20.44
CA PRO A 15 27.76 -70.19 -20.37
C PRO A 15 26.28 -70.46 -20.64
N MET A 16 25.42 -69.62 -20.04
CA MET A 16 23.98 -69.68 -20.26
C MET A 16 23.61 -69.10 -21.62
N ASN A 17 22.64 -69.71 -22.30
CA ASN A 17 22.07 -69.27 -23.56
C ASN A 17 20.58 -69.63 -23.63
N ALA A 18 19.89 -69.17 -24.68
CA ALA A 18 18.45 -69.39 -24.85
C ALA A 18 18.02 -70.87 -24.90
N SER A 19 18.97 -71.79 -25.11
CA SER A 19 18.74 -73.24 -25.14
C SER A 19 19.20 -73.95 -23.87
N THR A 20 19.60 -73.21 -22.83
CA THR A 20 20.05 -73.81 -21.57
C THR A 20 18.88 -74.50 -20.88
N PRO A 21 19.02 -75.78 -20.52
CA PRO A 21 17.93 -76.54 -19.89
C PRO A 21 17.62 -76.01 -18.49
N THR A 22 16.50 -76.46 -17.94
CA THR A 22 16.16 -76.20 -16.53
C THR A 22 17.27 -76.75 -15.61
N PRO A 23 17.58 -76.06 -14.50
CA PRO A 23 18.62 -76.52 -13.58
C PRO A 23 18.31 -77.92 -13.01
N GLU A 24 19.27 -78.82 -13.08
CA GLU A 24 19.17 -80.17 -12.53
C GLU A 24 19.34 -80.14 -11.01
N PRO A 25 18.36 -80.61 -10.23
CA PRO A 25 18.49 -80.65 -8.77
C PRO A 25 19.47 -81.74 -8.33
N LEU A 26 20.48 -81.36 -7.53
CA LEU A 26 21.45 -82.26 -6.93
C LEU A 26 21.18 -82.54 -5.45
N LEU A 27 20.78 -81.51 -4.69
CA LEU A 27 20.43 -81.61 -3.27
C LEU A 27 19.13 -80.86 -3.01
N LYS A 28 18.39 -81.28 -1.98
CA LYS A 28 17.23 -80.57 -1.44
C LYS A 28 17.58 -79.97 -0.08
N GLY A 29 16.97 -78.84 0.25
CA GLY A 29 17.21 -78.12 1.50
C GLY A 29 18.03 -76.86 1.28
N GLN A 30 18.19 -76.08 2.33
CA GLN A 30 18.87 -74.79 2.24
C GLN A 30 20.39 -74.96 2.21
N ILE A 31 21.04 -74.37 1.21
CA ILE A 31 22.50 -74.36 1.07
C ILE A 31 23.01 -72.94 1.31
N TRP A 32 23.88 -72.78 2.30
CA TRP A 32 24.41 -71.51 2.77
C TRP A 32 25.66 -71.06 2.05
N SER A 33 26.58 -72.00 1.78
CA SER A 33 27.83 -71.71 1.09
C SER A 33 28.21 -72.86 0.15
N LEU A 34 28.93 -72.49 -0.92
CA LEU A 34 29.51 -73.40 -1.88
C LEU A 34 30.95 -72.96 -2.15
N ASP A 35 31.90 -73.81 -1.80
CA ASP A 35 33.32 -73.48 -1.82
C ASP A 35 34.15 -74.63 -2.41
N SER A 36 35.16 -74.29 -3.21
CA SER A 36 36.12 -75.24 -3.76
C SER A 36 37.40 -75.16 -2.95
N ILE A 37 37.76 -76.24 -2.25
CA ILE A 37 38.88 -76.30 -1.33
C ILE A 37 39.66 -77.59 -1.59
N ALA A 38 40.98 -77.48 -1.76
CA ALA A 38 41.86 -78.61 -2.05
C ALA A 38 41.41 -79.48 -3.26
N GLY A 39 40.77 -78.85 -4.26
CA GLY A 39 40.24 -79.51 -5.46
C GLY A 39 38.89 -80.21 -5.28
N ASP A 40 38.31 -80.17 -4.07
CA ASP A 40 37.01 -80.74 -3.75
C ASP A 40 35.96 -79.62 -3.60
N VAL A 41 34.73 -79.86 -4.03
CA VAL A 41 33.63 -78.91 -3.87
C VAL A 41 32.78 -79.28 -2.65
N PHE A 42 32.60 -78.33 -1.74
CA PHE A 42 31.81 -78.48 -0.54
C PHE A 42 30.54 -77.64 -0.62
N ALA A 43 29.42 -78.22 -0.17
CA ALA A 43 28.16 -77.50 0.01
C ALA A 43 27.77 -77.52 1.50
N CYS A 44 27.77 -76.34 2.13
CA CYS A 44 27.36 -76.17 3.51
C CYS A 44 25.84 -76.02 3.57
N GLY A 45 25.15 -77.02 4.12
CA GLY A 45 23.69 -77.06 4.16
C GLY A 45 23.09 -76.91 5.56
N ASP A 46 21.79 -76.72 5.61
CA ASP A 46 20.99 -76.68 6.84
C ASP A 46 21.02 -77.98 7.65
N ASN A 47 21.13 -79.13 6.97
CA ASN A 47 21.12 -80.45 7.58
C ASN A 47 22.52 -81.03 7.79
N ASP A 48 23.39 -80.93 6.78
CA ASP A 48 24.70 -81.58 6.74
C ASP A 48 25.73 -80.74 5.96
N LEU A 49 27.00 -81.10 6.09
CA LEU A 49 28.06 -80.72 5.16
C LEU A 49 28.19 -81.78 4.07
N TRP A 50 28.16 -81.36 2.80
CA TRP A 50 28.26 -82.24 1.65
C TRP A 50 29.55 -82.02 0.89
N VAL A 51 30.11 -83.09 0.32
CA VAL A 51 31.27 -83.04 -0.56
C VAL A 51 30.95 -83.70 -1.90
N GLU A 52 31.38 -83.07 -2.99
CA GLU A 52 31.22 -83.57 -4.36
C GLU A 52 32.18 -84.75 -4.62
N ARG A 53 31.63 -85.85 -5.13
CA ARG A 53 32.36 -87.05 -5.54
C ARG A 53 31.66 -87.66 -6.76
N GLY A 54 32.34 -87.69 -7.90
CA GLY A 54 31.87 -88.41 -9.09
C GLY A 54 30.53 -87.92 -9.64
N GLY A 55 30.28 -86.62 -9.57
CA GLY A 55 29.06 -85.95 -10.03
C GLY A 55 27.93 -85.93 -9.01
N ARG A 56 28.14 -86.39 -7.77
CA ARG A 56 27.13 -86.44 -6.70
C ARG A 56 27.67 -85.82 -5.42
N PHE A 57 26.77 -85.29 -4.59
CA PHE A 57 27.10 -84.78 -3.27
C PHE A 57 26.83 -85.84 -2.21
N ILE A 58 27.85 -86.15 -1.41
CA ILE A 58 27.81 -87.16 -0.34
C ILE A 58 27.97 -86.44 1.00
N PRO A 59 27.14 -86.74 2.02
CA PRO A 59 27.23 -86.06 3.31
C PRO A 59 28.45 -86.58 4.10
N ILE A 60 29.15 -85.67 4.76
CA ILE A 60 30.25 -86.02 5.66
C ILE A 60 29.66 -86.41 7.02
N LYS A 61 29.75 -87.69 7.34
CA LYS A 61 29.12 -88.27 8.55
C LYS A 61 29.54 -87.53 9.82
N GLY A 62 28.56 -87.19 10.65
CA GLY A 62 28.76 -86.56 11.96
C GLY A 62 28.86 -85.03 11.94
N VAL A 63 28.82 -84.42 10.76
CA VAL A 63 28.80 -82.96 10.56
C VAL A 63 27.37 -82.55 10.19
N GLY A 64 26.63 -82.00 11.17
CA GLY A 64 25.29 -81.46 10.93
C GLY A 64 25.32 -80.10 10.24
N GLY A 65 24.20 -79.36 10.36
CA GLY A 65 24.00 -78.04 9.74
C GLY A 65 25.23 -77.14 9.81
N SER A 66 25.70 -76.72 8.64
CA SER A 66 26.99 -76.07 8.44
C SER A 66 26.83 -74.72 7.73
N TRP A 67 27.59 -73.72 8.17
CA TRP A 67 27.55 -72.37 7.63
C TRP A 67 28.64 -72.12 6.60
N SER A 68 29.86 -72.60 6.88
CA SER A 68 31.04 -72.36 6.05
C SER A 68 32.15 -73.36 6.40
N VAL A 69 33.06 -73.54 5.45
CA VAL A 69 34.23 -74.41 5.57
C VAL A 69 35.46 -73.66 5.02
N ALA A 70 36.60 -73.82 5.67
CA ALA A 70 37.87 -73.25 5.21
C ALA A 70 39.03 -74.19 5.53
N GLU A 71 40.07 -74.15 4.69
CA GLU A 71 41.34 -74.82 4.99
C GLU A 71 42.12 -74.06 6.07
N ILE A 72 42.77 -74.80 6.97
CA ILE A 72 43.60 -74.20 8.00
C ILE A 72 44.93 -73.76 7.36
N PRO A 73 45.31 -72.47 7.44
CA PRO A 73 46.55 -71.98 6.86
C PRO A 73 47.78 -72.78 7.32
N GLY A 74 48.60 -73.20 6.36
CA GLY A 74 49.82 -73.98 6.63
C GLY A 74 49.58 -75.45 7.00
N LYS A 75 48.35 -75.95 6.97
CA LYS A 75 48.00 -77.34 7.31
C LYS A 75 47.17 -77.99 6.19
N PRO A 76 47.81 -78.34 5.05
CA PRO A 76 47.09 -78.92 3.92
C PRO A 76 46.38 -80.21 4.30
N GLY A 77 45.15 -80.37 3.83
CA GLY A 77 44.34 -81.55 4.17
C GLY A 77 43.65 -81.49 5.54
N LYS A 78 43.65 -80.32 6.21
CA LYS A 78 42.84 -80.05 7.40
C LYS A 78 41.86 -78.92 7.15
N LEU A 79 40.58 -79.19 7.33
CA LEU A 79 39.51 -78.19 7.19
C LEU A 79 38.88 -77.89 8.52
N LEU A 80 38.63 -76.62 8.75
CA LEU A 80 37.79 -76.14 9.83
C LEU A 80 36.39 -75.88 9.28
N VAL A 81 35.37 -76.39 9.94
CA VAL A 81 33.97 -76.22 9.56
C VAL A 81 33.22 -75.53 10.68
N SER A 82 32.50 -74.46 10.32
CA SER A 82 31.55 -73.78 11.20
C SER A 82 30.18 -74.44 11.07
N THR A 83 29.63 -74.88 12.19
CA THR A 83 28.32 -75.55 12.29
C THR A 83 27.37 -74.73 13.15
N TYR A 84 26.09 -75.12 13.18
CA TYR A 84 25.08 -74.49 14.03
C TYR A 84 25.40 -74.57 15.53
N ILE A 85 26.19 -75.57 15.94
CA ILE A 85 26.49 -75.87 17.34
C ILE A 85 27.97 -75.66 17.71
N GLY A 86 28.76 -75.02 16.83
CA GLY A 86 30.19 -74.74 17.06
C GLY A 86 31.07 -75.19 15.90
N PHE A 87 32.34 -75.48 16.17
CA PHE A 87 33.34 -75.79 15.13
C PHE A 87 33.76 -77.25 15.16
N VAL A 88 34.05 -77.81 13.99
CA VAL A 88 34.60 -79.16 13.83
C VAL A 88 35.81 -79.17 12.89
N LEU A 89 36.68 -80.14 13.09
CA LEU A 89 37.87 -80.39 12.28
C LEU A 89 37.64 -81.60 11.38
N LEU A 90 37.91 -81.43 10.10
CA LEU A 90 38.00 -82.53 9.14
C LEU A 90 39.46 -82.74 8.77
N GLU A 91 39.85 -83.99 8.61
CA GLU A 91 41.13 -84.35 8.02
C GLU A 91 40.90 -85.22 6.78
N ARG A 92 41.77 -85.04 5.79
CA ARG A 92 41.76 -85.84 4.58
C ARG A 92 42.49 -87.15 4.83
N GLY A 93 41.75 -88.26 4.71
CA GLY A 93 42.30 -89.60 4.84
C GLY A 93 43.26 -89.96 3.70
N PRO A 94 44.04 -91.05 3.84
CA PRO A 94 44.99 -91.50 2.81
C PRO A 94 44.35 -91.80 1.45
N SER A 95 43.09 -92.26 1.46
CA SER A 95 42.28 -92.54 0.26
C SER A 95 41.55 -91.29 -0.29
N GLY A 96 41.76 -90.12 0.30
CA GLY A 96 41.21 -88.84 -0.17
C GLY A 96 39.81 -88.50 0.34
N GLU A 97 39.18 -89.35 1.17
CA GLU A 97 37.93 -88.99 1.84
C GLU A 97 38.16 -88.00 2.99
N TRP A 98 37.15 -87.16 3.22
CA TRP A 98 37.12 -86.25 4.36
C TRP A 98 36.38 -86.91 5.52
N GLN A 99 37.02 -86.92 6.68
CA GLN A 99 36.43 -87.51 7.89
C GLN A 99 36.42 -86.49 9.02
N LEU A 100 35.29 -86.46 9.76
CA LEU A 100 35.22 -85.75 11.01
C LEU A 100 36.18 -86.41 12.00
N THR A 101 37.25 -85.70 12.34
CA THR A 101 38.20 -86.19 13.33
C THR A 101 37.81 -85.69 14.71
N ARG A 102 37.41 -84.41 14.84
CA ARG A 102 37.33 -83.74 16.16
C ARG A 102 36.29 -82.62 16.19
N ARG A 103 35.72 -82.39 17.38
CA ARG A 103 34.97 -81.16 17.70
C ARG A 103 35.88 -80.18 18.41
N ILE A 104 35.83 -78.91 18.02
CA ILE A 104 36.65 -77.85 18.60
C ILE A 104 35.88 -77.23 19.77
N SER A 105 36.50 -77.22 20.94
CA SER A 105 35.92 -76.62 22.15
C SER A 105 36.39 -75.17 22.37
N GLY A 106 35.76 -74.47 23.33
CA GLY A 106 36.16 -73.12 23.74
C GLY A 106 35.30 -71.99 23.18
N TYR A 107 34.55 -72.23 22.10
CA TYR A 107 33.56 -71.29 21.56
C TYR A 107 32.17 -71.94 21.58
N ASN A 108 31.21 -71.30 22.25
CA ASN A 108 29.88 -71.85 22.54
C ASN A 108 28.73 -70.96 22.04
N ASP A 109 29.01 -69.98 21.18
CA ASP A 109 27.99 -69.10 20.60
C ASP A 109 27.63 -69.57 19.18
N ALA A 110 26.62 -68.97 18.56
CA ALA A 110 26.19 -69.35 17.22
C ALA A 110 27.36 -69.23 16.21
N GLY A 111 27.52 -70.26 15.37
CA GLY A 111 28.45 -70.22 14.26
C GLY A 111 27.98 -69.25 13.17
N GLY A 112 28.81 -69.06 12.16
CA GLY A 112 28.51 -68.25 10.99
C GLY A 112 29.56 -68.42 9.91
N HIS A 113 29.52 -67.55 8.91
CA HIS A 113 30.60 -67.42 7.94
C HIS A 113 31.84 -66.83 8.65
N PHE A 114 33.00 -67.43 8.44
CA PHE A 114 34.26 -66.96 9.00
C PHE A 114 35.33 -66.83 7.92
N ILE A 115 36.37 -66.07 8.21
CA ILE A 115 37.59 -66.00 7.42
C ILE A 115 38.79 -66.27 8.33
N ILE A 116 39.89 -66.77 7.76
CA ILE A 116 41.15 -66.95 8.49
C ILE A 116 42.20 -66.04 7.85
N ASP A 117 42.81 -65.15 8.64
CA ASP A 117 43.88 -64.28 8.18
C ASP A 117 45.25 -64.99 8.10
N SER A 118 46.23 -64.33 7.50
CA SER A 118 47.61 -64.83 7.37
C SER A 118 48.31 -65.08 8.72
N ARG A 119 47.80 -64.49 9.81
CA ARG A 119 48.28 -64.65 11.19
C ARG A 119 47.52 -65.76 11.95
N ASN A 120 46.73 -66.57 11.25
CA ASN A 120 45.91 -67.65 11.79
C ASN A 120 44.89 -67.18 12.85
N ASN A 121 44.42 -65.92 12.74
CA ASN A 121 43.23 -65.48 13.46
C ASN A 121 42.01 -65.80 12.61
N LEU A 122 41.03 -66.42 13.24
CA LEU A 122 39.71 -66.60 12.69
C LEU A 122 38.84 -65.41 13.07
N TRP A 123 38.27 -64.77 12.06
CA TRP A 123 37.39 -63.62 12.20
C TRP A 123 35.97 -63.99 11.81
N MET A 124 35.01 -63.66 12.68
CA MET A 124 33.60 -63.95 12.46
C MET A 124 32.73 -62.82 13.00
N ALA A 125 31.92 -62.21 12.15
CA ALA A 125 30.95 -61.22 12.60
C ALA A 125 29.72 -61.91 13.22
N HIS A 126 29.33 -61.46 14.41
CA HIS A 126 28.07 -61.84 15.02
C HIS A 126 27.04 -60.73 14.77
N TRP A 127 25.86 -61.10 14.25
CA TRP A 127 24.81 -60.18 13.78
C TRP A 127 24.41 -59.06 14.78
N MET A 128 24.47 -59.31 16.10
CA MET A 128 24.16 -58.30 17.14
C MET A 128 25.25 -57.98 18.17
N ARG A 129 26.37 -58.72 18.22
CA ARG A 129 27.27 -58.69 19.39
C ARG A 129 28.61 -58.04 19.11
N GLY A 130 29.04 -58.03 17.86
CA GLY A 130 30.33 -57.49 17.44
C GLY A 130 31.05 -58.49 16.55
N ILE A 131 32.37 -58.53 16.66
CA ILE A 131 33.22 -59.42 15.87
C ILE A 131 34.00 -60.32 16.82
N TYR A 132 33.91 -61.62 16.60
CA TYR A 132 34.74 -62.60 17.27
C TYR A 132 36.09 -62.72 16.57
N ARG A 133 37.15 -62.70 17.38
CA ARG A 133 38.51 -63.09 17.00
C ARG A 133 38.90 -64.34 17.78
N LEU A 134 39.08 -65.44 17.05
CA LEU A 134 39.39 -66.74 17.62
C LEU A 134 40.78 -67.20 17.16
N GLN A 135 41.49 -67.94 18.01
CA GLN A 135 42.72 -68.64 17.61
C GLN A 135 42.73 -70.07 18.14
N LEU A 136 42.98 -71.01 17.25
CA LEU A 136 43.11 -72.44 17.57
C LEU A 136 44.41 -72.69 18.36
N THR A 137 44.39 -73.70 19.23
CA THR A 137 45.62 -74.27 19.78
C THR A 137 46.43 -74.97 18.68
N SER A 138 47.74 -75.13 18.90
CA SER A 138 48.63 -75.82 17.95
C SER A 138 48.19 -77.26 17.66
N ASP A 139 47.57 -77.92 18.65
CA ASP A 139 47.02 -79.28 18.58
C ASP A 139 45.53 -79.34 18.17
N GLU A 140 44.97 -78.21 17.72
CA GLU A 140 43.62 -78.05 17.16
C GLU A 140 42.49 -78.70 17.98
N LYS A 141 42.55 -78.64 19.31
CA LYS A 141 41.48 -79.19 20.19
C LYS A 141 40.47 -78.15 20.62
N ARG A 142 40.93 -76.91 20.72
CA ARG A 142 40.15 -75.81 21.27
C ARG A 142 40.62 -74.46 20.73
N PHE A 143 39.75 -73.48 20.84
CA PHE A 143 40.18 -72.09 20.77
C PHE A 143 40.81 -71.70 22.10
N HIS A 144 42.09 -71.30 22.08
CA HIS A 144 42.76 -70.79 23.28
C HIS A 144 42.52 -69.29 23.47
N ARG A 145 42.26 -68.58 22.37
CA ARG A 145 41.84 -67.18 22.35
C ARG A 145 40.42 -67.10 21.80
N VAL A 146 39.53 -66.47 22.55
CA VAL A 146 38.14 -66.19 22.19
C VAL A 146 37.83 -64.77 22.64
N GLU A 147 38.03 -63.81 21.74
CA GLU A 147 37.84 -62.39 22.03
C GLU A 147 36.58 -61.90 21.31
N LEU A 148 35.60 -61.39 22.07
CA LEU A 148 34.47 -60.65 21.51
C LEU A 148 34.83 -59.18 21.45
N LEU A 149 35.10 -58.69 20.24
CA LEU A 149 35.45 -57.30 19.99
C LEU A 149 34.17 -56.48 19.72
N THR A 150 34.08 -55.34 20.37
CA THR A 150 32.85 -54.52 20.49
C THR A 150 33.20 -53.04 20.34
N THR A 151 32.25 -52.13 20.57
CA THR A 151 32.50 -50.68 20.64
C THR A 151 33.64 -50.28 21.58
N ARG A 152 33.82 -50.98 22.71
CA ARG A 152 34.98 -50.79 23.62
C ARG A 152 36.35 -50.94 22.94
N HIS A 153 36.41 -51.69 21.85
CA HIS A 153 37.62 -51.98 21.08
C HIS A 153 37.74 -51.11 19.83
N GLY A 154 36.90 -50.08 19.66
CA GLY A 154 36.98 -49.13 18.54
C GLY A 154 35.97 -49.35 17.42
N LEU A 155 35.09 -50.36 17.51
CA LEU A 155 33.96 -50.43 16.57
C LEU A 155 32.98 -49.26 16.80
N PRO A 156 32.38 -48.69 15.74
CA PRO A 156 31.32 -47.70 15.91
C PRO A 156 30.01 -48.33 16.43
N THR A 157 29.75 -49.60 16.08
CA THR A 157 28.54 -50.34 16.46
C THR A 157 28.84 -51.83 16.67
N ASN A 158 28.00 -52.52 17.46
CA ASN A 158 28.12 -53.97 17.70
C ASN A 158 27.29 -54.81 16.71
N ARG A 159 26.44 -54.19 15.90
CA ARG A 159 25.57 -54.87 14.93
C ARG A 159 25.98 -54.54 13.51
N ASN A 160 25.49 -55.33 12.55
CA ASN A 160 25.64 -55.05 11.11
C ASN A 160 27.11 -54.89 10.68
N ASN A 161 28.02 -55.58 11.36
CA ASN A 161 29.44 -55.60 10.98
C ASN A 161 29.66 -56.73 9.98
N VAL A 162 30.47 -56.48 8.96
CA VAL A 162 30.85 -57.46 7.94
C VAL A 162 32.37 -57.60 7.96
N VAL A 163 32.86 -58.83 7.84
CA VAL A 163 34.29 -59.09 7.68
C VAL A 163 34.53 -59.59 6.27
N SER A 164 35.49 -59.00 5.57
CA SER A 164 35.88 -59.37 4.22
C SER A 164 37.39 -59.48 4.12
N MET A 165 37.88 -60.39 3.28
CA MET A 165 39.31 -60.53 3.00
C MET A 165 39.65 -59.64 1.81
N VAL A 166 40.63 -58.74 1.96
CA VAL A 166 41.15 -57.88 0.89
C VAL A 166 42.66 -57.99 0.89
N ASP A 167 43.24 -58.43 -0.23
CA ASP A 167 44.69 -58.61 -0.41
C ASP A 167 45.38 -59.43 0.72
N GLY A 168 44.64 -60.34 1.35
CA GLY A 168 45.15 -61.22 2.43
C GLY A 168 45.01 -60.68 3.86
N ASP A 169 44.50 -59.45 4.02
CA ASP A 169 44.19 -58.85 5.32
C ASP A 169 42.67 -58.73 5.56
N PRO A 170 42.22 -58.90 6.81
CA PRO A 170 40.81 -58.73 7.16
C PRO A 170 40.45 -57.24 7.21
N ILE A 171 39.43 -56.87 6.45
CA ILE A 171 38.79 -55.56 6.50
C ILE A 171 37.42 -55.69 7.16
N PHE A 172 37.11 -54.75 8.05
CA PHE A 172 35.89 -54.72 8.85
C PHE A 172 35.01 -53.56 8.40
N SER A 173 33.90 -53.89 7.75
CA SER A 173 32.93 -52.90 7.29
C SER A 173 31.82 -52.74 8.32
N THR A 174 31.48 -51.51 8.66
CA THR A 174 30.58 -51.17 9.77
C THR A 174 29.65 -50.02 9.37
N GLU A 175 28.68 -49.66 10.23
CA GLU A 175 27.85 -48.46 10.02
C GLU A 175 28.68 -47.15 9.94
N GLY A 176 29.92 -47.16 10.44
CA GLY A 176 30.85 -46.02 10.40
C GLY A 176 31.95 -46.13 9.33
N GLY A 177 31.76 -46.94 8.29
CA GLY A 177 32.73 -47.16 7.21
C GLY A 177 33.63 -48.37 7.42
N PHE A 178 34.80 -48.36 6.79
CA PHE A 178 35.80 -49.43 6.79
C PHE A 178 36.85 -49.26 7.88
N TYR A 179 37.23 -50.36 8.51
CA TYR A 179 38.21 -50.42 9.60
C TYR A 179 39.22 -51.54 9.36
N THR A 180 40.43 -51.34 9.84
CA THR A 180 41.45 -52.37 10.03
C THR A 180 41.57 -52.69 11.52
N PHE A 181 42.25 -53.78 11.86
CA PHE A 181 42.53 -54.14 13.25
C PHE A 181 44.02 -53.98 13.55
N ASN A 182 44.35 -53.11 14.51
CA ASN A 182 45.71 -52.95 14.99
C ASN A 182 46.00 -54.00 16.06
N TYR A 183 46.86 -54.96 15.71
CA TYR A 183 47.20 -56.08 16.58
C TYR A 183 48.04 -55.69 17.81
N ALA A 184 48.76 -54.56 17.76
CA ALA A 184 49.58 -54.09 18.87
C ALA A 184 48.72 -53.38 19.93
N SER A 185 47.76 -52.55 19.49
CA SER A 185 46.84 -51.85 20.39
C SER A 185 45.61 -52.69 20.76
N GLY A 186 45.28 -53.71 19.97
CA GLY A 186 44.08 -54.54 20.13
C GLY A 186 42.78 -53.80 19.80
N ARG A 187 42.85 -52.79 18.92
CA ARG A 187 41.73 -51.91 18.59
C ARG A 187 41.50 -51.80 17.08
N PHE A 188 40.26 -51.50 16.71
CA PHE A 188 39.91 -51.12 15.35
C PHE A 188 40.32 -49.68 15.07
N GLU A 189 40.88 -49.46 13.88
CA GLU A 189 41.34 -48.17 13.38
C GLU A 189 40.69 -47.94 12.01
N GLN A 190 40.40 -46.68 11.67
CA GLN A 190 39.77 -46.37 10.38
C GLN A 190 40.71 -46.73 9.22
N ALA A 191 40.16 -47.41 8.21
CA ALA A 191 40.87 -47.68 6.98
C ALA A 191 40.81 -46.44 6.07
N ASP A 192 41.65 -45.44 6.35
CA ASP A 192 41.59 -44.11 5.71
C ASP A 192 41.58 -44.16 4.18
N GLU A 193 42.41 -45.00 3.56
CA GLU A 193 42.47 -45.11 2.09
C GLU A 193 41.16 -45.66 1.51
N LEU A 194 40.57 -46.69 2.13
CA LEU A 194 39.28 -47.25 1.71
C LEU A 194 38.14 -46.27 1.96
N ASN A 195 38.12 -45.61 3.12
CA ASN A 195 37.10 -44.62 3.46
C ASN A 195 37.16 -43.39 2.56
N LYS A 196 38.34 -42.97 2.13
CA LYS A 196 38.52 -41.91 1.12
C LYS A 196 38.06 -42.38 -0.25
N SER A 197 38.46 -43.58 -0.68
CA SER A 197 38.13 -44.11 -2.01
C SER A 197 36.62 -44.36 -2.18
N PHE A 198 35.97 -44.93 -1.17
CA PHE A 198 34.55 -45.28 -1.17
C PHE A 198 33.66 -44.28 -0.41
N SER A 199 34.17 -43.12 0.03
CA SER A 199 33.36 -42.15 0.81
C SER A 199 32.62 -42.76 2.03
N SER A 200 33.22 -43.75 2.69
CA SER A 200 32.69 -44.45 3.89
C SER A 200 31.31 -45.13 3.72
N ILE A 201 31.21 -46.08 2.79
CA ILE A 201 29.98 -46.89 2.61
C ILE A 201 29.71 -47.74 3.88
N PRO A 202 28.51 -47.63 4.48
CA PRO A 202 28.19 -48.39 5.68
C PRO A 202 27.96 -49.88 5.37
N SER A 203 28.56 -50.74 6.19
CA SER A 203 28.30 -52.19 6.22
C SER A 203 28.43 -52.90 4.86
N ALA A 204 29.24 -52.36 3.95
CA ALA A 204 29.47 -52.94 2.64
C ALA A 204 30.34 -54.20 2.72
N ARG A 205 29.94 -55.27 2.03
CA ARG A 205 30.83 -56.41 1.82
C ARG A 205 31.83 -56.08 0.72
N LEU A 206 33.09 -56.47 0.94
CA LEU A 206 34.15 -56.26 -0.03
C LEU A 206 34.45 -57.54 -0.80
N TYR A 207 34.67 -57.39 -2.10
CA TYR A 207 35.13 -58.47 -2.98
C TYR A 207 36.27 -57.98 -3.86
N THR A 208 37.20 -58.88 -4.19
CA THR A 208 38.23 -58.61 -5.20
C THR A 208 37.90 -59.42 -6.45
N ASP A 209 37.81 -58.75 -7.61
CA ASP A 209 37.58 -59.44 -8.88
C ASP A 209 38.88 -60.05 -9.45
N LEU A 210 38.75 -60.85 -10.51
CA LEU A 210 39.88 -61.52 -11.15
C LEU A 210 40.84 -60.55 -11.86
N ALA A 211 40.45 -59.29 -12.06
CA ALA A 211 41.30 -58.23 -12.59
C ALA A 211 41.97 -57.40 -11.47
N GLY A 212 41.70 -57.71 -10.20
CA GLY A 212 42.25 -57.01 -9.04
C GLY A 212 41.49 -55.76 -8.62
N ALA A 213 40.35 -55.45 -9.23
CA ALA A 213 39.49 -54.34 -8.80
C ALA A 213 38.74 -54.71 -7.52
N LEU A 214 38.54 -53.72 -6.66
CA LEU A 214 37.86 -53.87 -5.38
C LEU A 214 36.40 -53.45 -5.52
N TRP A 215 35.49 -54.32 -5.11
CA TRP A 215 34.06 -54.09 -5.14
C TRP A 215 33.55 -53.87 -3.72
N ALA A 216 32.80 -52.79 -3.50
CA ALA A 216 32.11 -52.51 -2.25
C ALA A 216 30.61 -52.54 -2.47
N ILE A 217 29.95 -53.46 -1.77
CA ILE A 217 28.57 -53.83 -2.08
C ILE A 217 27.71 -53.77 -0.83
N SER A 218 26.64 -53.01 -0.92
CA SER A 218 25.57 -52.86 0.06
C SER A 218 24.24 -52.68 -0.70
N PRO A 219 23.08 -52.80 -0.04
CA PRO A 219 21.79 -52.56 -0.68
C PRO A 219 21.69 -51.19 -1.37
N ASP A 220 22.33 -50.18 -0.77
CA ASP A 220 22.25 -48.80 -1.24
C ASP A 220 23.42 -48.40 -2.16
N HIS A 221 24.52 -49.17 -2.20
CA HIS A 221 25.73 -48.80 -2.93
C HIS A 221 26.42 -50.03 -3.52
N VAL A 222 26.63 -50.05 -4.83
CA VAL A 222 27.41 -51.07 -5.55
C VAL A 222 28.51 -50.38 -6.34
N TRP A 223 29.70 -50.29 -5.75
CA TRP A 223 30.81 -49.53 -6.32
C TRP A 223 31.96 -50.47 -6.68
N ARG A 224 32.58 -50.22 -7.84
CA ARG A 224 33.76 -50.94 -8.31
C ARG A 224 34.92 -49.96 -8.42
N LEU A 225 36.00 -50.22 -7.71
CA LEU A 225 37.24 -49.44 -7.75
C LEU A 225 38.31 -50.20 -8.50
N THR A 226 38.66 -49.73 -9.70
CA THR A 226 39.83 -50.25 -10.43
C THR A 226 41.10 -49.75 -9.77
N ARG A 227 42.13 -50.61 -9.78
CA ARG A 227 43.41 -50.33 -9.14
C ARG A 227 44.54 -50.56 -10.14
N ARG A 228 45.51 -49.65 -10.17
CA ARG A 228 46.74 -49.77 -10.95
C ARG A 228 47.93 -49.64 -10.00
N ASP A 229 48.82 -50.63 -10.03
CA ASP A 229 49.97 -50.71 -9.11
C ASP A 229 49.57 -50.60 -7.61
N GLY A 230 48.40 -51.12 -7.26
CA GLY A 230 47.84 -51.06 -5.90
C GLY A 230 47.13 -49.75 -5.55
N HIS A 231 47.19 -48.73 -6.41
CA HIS A 231 46.56 -47.44 -6.15
C HIS A 231 45.17 -47.31 -6.82
N PRO A 232 44.21 -46.64 -6.17
CA PRO A 232 42.91 -46.30 -6.76
C PRO A 232 43.06 -45.54 -8.08
N GLU A 233 42.46 -46.03 -9.16
CA GLU A 233 42.50 -45.38 -10.48
C GLU A 233 41.12 -44.80 -10.84
N GLU A 234 40.10 -45.65 -10.92
CA GLU A 234 38.75 -45.25 -11.33
C GLU A 234 37.71 -45.88 -10.42
N LEU A 235 36.78 -45.06 -9.92
CA LEU A 235 35.63 -45.51 -9.16
C LEU A 235 34.39 -45.48 -10.05
N ASP A 236 33.82 -46.64 -10.30
CA ASP A 236 32.54 -46.82 -10.98
C ASP A 236 31.44 -47.05 -9.94
N SER A 237 30.64 -46.02 -9.68
CA SER A 237 29.53 -46.05 -8.73
C SER A 237 28.16 -46.20 -9.39
N THR A 238 28.12 -46.37 -10.72
CA THR A 238 26.89 -46.19 -11.49
C THR A 238 26.53 -47.40 -12.33
N SER A 239 27.50 -48.07 -12.95
CA SER A 239 27.24 -49.16 -13.91
C SER A 239 26.51 -50.34 -13.26
N TYR A 240 26.79 -50.63 -11.99
CA TYR A 240 26.35 -51.83 -11.28
C TYR A 240 25.31 -51.54 -10.20
N GLN A 241 24.88 -50.29 -10.07
CA GLN A 241 24.06 -49.85 -8.95
C GLN A 241 22.67 -50.50 -8.90
N SER A 242 22.11 -50.88 -10.05
CA SER A 242 20.84 -51.61 -10.13
C SER A 242 20.88 -53.01 -9.50
N MET A 243 22.08 -53.53 -9.18
CA MET A 243 22.28 -54.74 -8.41
C MET A 243 21.93 -54.55 -6.93
N GLY A 244 22.08 -53.34 -6.39
CA GLY A 244 21.91 -53.00 -4.96
C GLY A 244 20.59 -53.53 -4.38
N GLU A 245 19.48 -53.14 -4.98
CA GLU A 245 18.11 -53.50 -4.55
C GLU A 245 17.81 -55.00 -4.64
N ARG A 246 18.61 -55.74 -5.43
CA ARG A 246 18.42 -57.17 -5.71
C ARG A 246 19.23 -58.06 -4.77
N ILE A 247 20.16 -57.50 -4.02
CA ILE A 247 21.05 -58.23 -3.14
C ILE A 247 20.30 -58.73 -1.88
N ILE A 248 20.76 -59.83 -1.31
CA ILE A 248 20.28 -60.38 -0.03
C ILE A 248 21.28 -59.97 1.06
N PRO A 249 20.99 -58.99 1.94
CA PRO A 249 21.93 -58.56 2.97
C PRO A 249 22.42 -59.74 3.82
N GLY A 250 23.73 -59.93 3.91
CA GLY A 250 24.36 -60.99 4.71
C GLY A 250 24.51 -62.34 3.97
N PHE A 251 23.75 -62.57 2.91
CA PHE A 251 23.83 -63.76 2.04
C PHE A 251 24.09 -63.39 0.57
N ASP A 252 24.57 -62.17 0.36
CA ASP A 252 25.08 -61.66 -0.89
C ASP A 252 26.34 -62.42 -1.25
N HIS A 253 26.34 -63.05 -2.43
CA HIS A 253 27.48 -63.80 -2.95
C HIS A 253 27.75 -63.38 -4.39
N LEU A 254 28.95 -62.86 -4.60
CA LEU A 254 29.49 -62.59 -5.93
C LEU A 254 30.56 -63.62 -6.26
N ARG A 255 30.45 -64.24 -7.43
CA ARG A 255 31.45 -65.16 -7.98
C ARG A 255 31.90 -64.67 -9.36
N PHE A 256 33.12 -64.16 -9.41
CA PHE A 256 33.80 -63.79 -10.65
C PHE A 256 34.27 -65.05 -11.37
N LEU A 257 33.67 -65.36 -12.52
CA LEU A 257 33.98 -66.56 -13.29
C LEU A 257 35.11 -66.30 -14.28
N THR A 258 35.14 -65.10 -14.85
CA THR A 258 36.20 -64.62 -15.74
C THR A 258 36.47 -63.13 -15.42
N PRO A 259 37.56 -62.52 -15.94
CA PRO A 259 37.76 -61.07 -15.79
C PRO A 259 36.60 -60.21 -16.32
N SER A 260 35.76 -60.76 -17.21
CA SER A 260 34.62 -60.08 -17.82
C SER A 260 33.26 -60.62 -17.40
N SER A 261 33.16 -61.61 -16.49
CA SER A 261 31.86 -62.17 -16.09
C SER A 261 31.75 -62.53 -14.62
N LEU A 262 30.56 -62.24 -14.08
CA LEU A 262 30.21 -62.35 -12.67
C LEU A 262 28.83 -63.03 -12.54
N ILE A 263 28.73 -64.00 -11.64
CA ILE A 263 27.44 -64.49 -11.14
C ILE A 263 27.13 -63.85 -9.79
N MET A 264 25.96 -63.23 -9.67
CA MET A 264 25.46 -62.65 -8.42
C MET A 264 24.22 -63.40 -7.94
N SER A 265 24.17 -63.73 -6.64
CA SER A 265 22.94 -64.20 -5.99
C SER A 265 21.98 -63.04 -5.70
N SER A 266 20.68 -63.28 -5.88
CA SER A 266 19.62 -62.31 -5.66
C SER A 266 18.40 -62.95 -4.98
N GLN A 267 17.52 -62.12 -4.42
CA GLN A 267 16.23 -62.55 -3.87
C GLN A 267 15.37 -63.33 -4.88
N ASP A 268 15.47 -63.00 -6.17
CA ASP A 268 14.68 -63.63 -7.24
C ASP A 268 15.45 -64.67 -8.06
N GLY A 269 16.67 -65.05 -7.65
CA GLY A 269 17.49 -66.07 -8.33
C GLY A 269 18.94 -65.68 -8.51
N PHE A 270 19.45 -65.77 -9.74
CA PHE A 270 20.85 -65.46 -10.08
C PHE A 270 20.92 -64.56 -11.31
N TYR A 271 21.89 -63.65 -11.31
CA TYR A 271 22.22 -62.81 -12.44
C TYR A 271 23.59 -63.20 -13.00
N ASP A 272 23.66 -63.38 -14.32
CA ASP A 272 24.90 -63.48 -15.08
C ASP A 272 25.21 -62.12 -15.70
N ILE A 273 26.28 -61.50 -15.20
CA ILE A 273 26.61 -60.10 -15.42
C ILE A 273 27.88 -60.06 -16.25
N ASP A 274 27.75 -59.52 -17.46
CA ASP A 274 28.87 -59.15 -18.32
C ASP A 274 29.46 -57.83 -17.84
N LEU A 275 30.70 -57.86 -17.38
CA LEU A 275 31.43 -56.71 -16.85
C LEU A 275 31.98 -55.80 -17.96
N GLU A 276 32.05 -56.29 -19.20
CA GLU A 276 32.52 -55.55 -20.38
C GLU A 276 31.37 -54.99 -21.22
N ALA A 277 30.13 -55.37 -20.92
CA ALA A 277 28.94 -54.85 -21.58
C ALA A 277 28.97 -53.31 -21.58
N ARG A 278 28.95 -52.72 -22.79
CA ARG A 278 29.24 -51.31 -23.03
C ARG A 278 28.54 -50.41 -22.01
N ARG A 279 29.37 -49.73 -21.19
CA ARG A 279 28.96 -48.57 -20.40
C ARG A 279 28.28 -47.58 -21.33
N THR A 280 26.96 -47.42 -21.23
CA THR A 280 26.30 -46.30 -21.88
C THR A 280 26.92 -45.03 -21.31
N PRO A 281 27.57 -44.17 -22.12
CA PRO A 281 28.19 -42.98 -21.59
C PRO A 281 27.12 -42.17 -20.87
N GLU A 282 27.33 -41.88 -19.59
CA GLU A 282 26.44 -41.02 -18.84
C GLU A 282 26.39 -39.66 -19.54
N ARG A 283 25.23 -39.32 -20.10
CA ARG A 283 24.99 -37.96 -20.56
C ARG A 283 24.72 -37.13 -19.32
N PRO A 284 25.53 -36.10 -19.01
CA PRO A 284 25.26 -35.25 -17.87
C PRO A 284 23.85 -34.66 -18.04
N GLY A 285 23.02 -34.86 -17.01
CA GLY A 285 21.70 -34.25 -16.95
C GLY A 285 21.83 -32.73 -16.90
N ASN A 286 20.77 -32.03 -17.30
CA ASN A 286 20.68 -30.58 -17.07
C ASN A 286 19.66 -30.33 -15.97
N LEU A 287 20.06 -29.61 -14.92
CA LEU A 287 19.15 -29.17 -13.86
C LEU A 287 18.46 -27.88 -14.31
N PHE A 288 17.13 -27.86 -14.26
CA PHE A 288 16.35 -26.68 -14.62
C PHE A 288 15.07 -26.54 -13.78
N VAL A 289 14.57 -25.31 -13.73
CA VAL A 289 13.23 -25.00 -13.21
C VAL A 289 12.22 -25.47 -14.25
N ALA A 290 11.47 -26.53 -13.96
CA ALA A 290 10.49 -27.09 -14.88
C ALA A 290 9.22 -26.23 -14.93
N ARG A 291 8.75 -25.78 -13.77
CA ARG A 291 7.52 -24.99 -13.64
C ARG A 291 7.60 -24.01 -12.47
N VAL A 292 6.99 -22.84 -12.63
CA VAL A 292 6.67 -21.94 -11.53
C VAL A 292 5.16 -21.73 -11.51
N SER A 293 4.52 -22.00 -10.38
CA SER A 293 3.10 -21.76 -10.15
C SER A 293 2.88 -20.88 -8.93
N ASP A 294 1.67 -20.34 -8.80
CA ASP A 294 1.23 -19.68 -7.58
C ASP A 294 0.43 -20.62 -6.66
N LYS A 295 0.05 -20.14 -5.47
CA LYS A 295 -0.77 -20.90 -4.50
C LYS A 295 -2.17 -21.31 -5.04
N SER A 296 -2.67 -20.66 -6.09
CA SER A 296 -3.94 -21.03 -6.75
C SER A 296 -3.75 -22.09 -7.84
N ASP A 297 -2.54 -22.64 -7.96
CA ASP A 297 -2.11 -23.59 -8.99
C ASP A 297 -2.09 -22.97 -10.41
N SER A 298 -2.12 -21.63 -10.48
CA SER A 298 -1.96 -20.91 -11.74
C SER A 298 -0.51 -20.97 -12.18
N THR A 299 -0.26 -21.53 -13.36
CA THR A 299 1.09 -21.68 -13.90
C THR A 299 1.59 -20.35 -14.48
N LEU A 300 2.70 -19.84 -13.96
CA LEU A 300 3.33 -18.59 -14.37
C LEU A 300 4.49 -18.81 -15.35
N TYR A 301 5.14 -19.97 -15.28
CA TYR A 301 6.27 -20.34 -16.12
C TYR A 301 6.33 -21.86 -16.33
N VAL A 302 6.66 -22.29 -17.56
CA VAL A 302 6.97 -23.69 -17.90
C VAL A 302 8.18 -23.73 -18.83
N SER A 303 9.17 -24.56 -18.49
CA SER A 303 10.34 -24.79 -19.33
C SER A 303 9.97 -25.47 -20.65
N GLY A 304 10.52 -25.01 -21.77
CA GLY A 304 10.33 -25.59 -23.10
C GLY A 304 9.08 -25.15 -23.88
N ILE A 305 8.08 -24.55 -23.23
CA ILE A 305 6.84 -24.09 -23.89
C ILE A 305 6.82 -22.56 -24.07
N ALA A 306 7.57 -21.80 -23.27
CA ALA A 306 7.58 -20.34 -23.37
C ALA A 306 8.26 -19.86 -24.67
N PRO A 307 7.52 -19.21 -25.60
CA PRO A 307 8.12 -18.55 -26.73
C PRO A 307 8.70 -17.23 -26.21
N HIS A 308 9.92 -17.26 -25.67
CA HIS A 308 10.90 -16.17 -25.70
C HIS A 308 12.01 -16.43 -24.68
N ARG A 309 13.24 -16.07 -25.11
CA ARG A 309 14.35 -15.65 -24.27
C ARG A 309 13.95 -14.42 -23.42
N GLN A 310 12.92 -14.50 -22.60
CA GLN A 310 12.76 -13.52 -21.52
C GLN A 310 13.73 -13.93 -20.42
N SER A 311 14.79 -13.15 -20.32
CA SER A 311 15.88 -13.31 -19.36
C SER A 311 15.44 -13.26 -17.89
N GLU A 312 14.20 -12.81 -17.62
CA GLU A 312 13.66 -12.66 -16.26
C GLU A 312 12.13 -12.83 -16.24
N LEU A 313 11.62 -13.71 -15.38
CA LEU A 313 10.18 -13.88 -15.13
C LEU A 313 9.65 -12.69 -14.31
N LYS A 314 8.59 -12.01 -14.77
CA LYS A 314 7.91 -10.94 -14.00
C LYS A 314 6.60 -11.45 -13.43
N VAL A 315 6.49 -11.41 -12.11
CA VAL A 315 5.33 -11.86 -11.34
C VAL A 315 4.57 -10.65 -10.79
N ALA A 316 3.25 -10.63 -10.91
CA ALA A 316 2.42 -9.59 -10.29
C ALA A 316 2.31 -9.83 -8.78
N TYR A 317 2.28 -8.77 -7.96
CA TYR A 317 2.24 -8.86 -6.49
C TYR A 317 1.14 -9.79 -5.94
N ARG A 318 0.00 -9.91 -6.62
CA ARG A 318 -1.10 -10.81 -6.22
C ARG A 318 -0.75 -12.30 -6.27
N HIS A 319 0.30 -12.67 -7.02
CA HIS A 319 0.80 -14.03 -7.19
C HIS A 319 2.15 -14.22 -6.46
N ASN A 320 2.40 -13.47 -5.38
CA ASN A 320 3.69 -13.45 -4.69
C ASN A 320 4.00 -14.68 -3.80
N SER A 321 3.11 -15.67 -3.78
CA SER A 321 3.39 -16.97 -3.15
C SER A 321 3.70 -17.95 -4.26
N LEU A 322 5.00 -18.26 -4.42
CA LEU A 322 5.53 -18.98 -5.57
C LEU A 322 5.98 -20.39 -5.19
N ILE A 323 5.62 -21.35 -6.03
CA ILE A 323 6.03 -22.75 -5.95
C ILE A 323 6.92 -23.04 -7.17
N PHE A 324 8.11 -23.55 -6.91
CA PHE A 324 9.11 -23.84 -7.92
C PHE A 324 9.31 -25.36 -8.03
N ASP A 325 8.97 -25.93 -9.18
CA ASP A 325 9.17 -27.35 -9.48
C ASP A 325 10.46 -27.54 -10.29
N MET A 326 11.40 -28.30 -9.75
CA MET A 326 12.68 -28.60 -10.39
C MET A 326 12.65 -29.94 -11.12
N ALA A 327 13.47 -30.02 -12.16
CA ALA A 327 13.77 -31.29 -12.80
C ALA A 327 15.27 -31.42 -13.08
N LEU A 328 15.83 -32.54 -12.66
CA LEU A 328 17.05 -33.11 -13.21
C LEU A 328 16.65 -34.48 -13.79
N PRO A 329 16.65 -34.66 -15.12
CA PRO A 329 16.26 -35.92 -15.74
C PRO A 329 17.23 -37.05 -15.33
N GLU A 330 16.79 -37.87 -14.38
CA GLU A 330 17.47 -39.09 -13.94
C GLU A 330 16.38 -40.13 -13.70
N TYR A 331 16.44 -41.23 -14.46
CA TYR A 331 15.36 -42.21 -14.55
C TYR A 331 15.76 -43.58 -14.00
N ARG A 332 17.00 -43.75 -13.53
CA ARG A 332 17.48 -45.02 -12.97
C ARG A 332 16.76 -45.41 -11.69
N ALA A 333 16.29 -44.44 -10.89
CA ALA A 333 15.45 -44.67 -9.73
C ALA A 333 14.61 -43.45 -9.34
N GLU A 334 13.52 -43.69 -8.59
CA GLU A 334 12.55 -42.67 -8.18
C GLU A 334 13.13 -41.58 -7.25
N ASN A 335 14.14 -41.93 -6.43
CA ASN A 335 14.80 -41.03 -5.47
C ASN A 335 16.28 -40.76 -5.80
N ALA A 336 16.65 -40.89 -7.07
CA ALA A 336 18.03 -40.79 -7.53
C ALA A 336 18.63 -39.38 -7.36
N VAL A 337 17.80 -38.35 -7.23
CA VAL A 337 18.25 -36.94 -7.14
C VAL A 337 17.88 -36.34 -5.80
N ARG A 338 18.85 -35.68 -5.17
CA ARG A 338 18.62 -34.83 -4.00
C ARG A 338 18.81 -33.37 -4.38
N TYR A 339 17.89 -32.51 -3.95
CA TYR A 339 17.87 -31.08 -4.20
C TYR A 339 18.19 -30.28 -2.92
N SER A 340 18.73 -29.09 -3.12
CA SER A 340 18.98 -28.08 -2.09
C SER A 340 18.79 -26.70 -2.71
N PHE A 341 18.14 -25.80 -1.97
CA PHE A 341 17.64 -24.53 -2.46
C PHE A 341 18.15 -23.38 -1.61
N MET A 342 18.33 -22.21 -2.23
CA MET A 342 18.63 -20.95 -1.56
C MET A 342 18.08 -19.78 -2.37
N LEU A 343 17.23 -18.96 -1.77
CA LEU A 343 16.74 -17.72 -2.37
C LEU A 343 17.58 -16.52 -1.92
N GLU A 344 18.28 -15.90 -2.86
CA GLU A 344 19.07 -14.69 -2.62
C GLU A 344 18.18 -13.57 -2.06
N GLY A 345 18.59 -12.98 -0.92
CA GLY A 345 17.86 -11.93 -0.23
C GLY A 345 16.90 -12.40 0.85
N LEU A 346 16.58 -13.70 0.94
CA LEU A 346 15.71 -14.26 1.99
C LEU A 346 16.42 -15.34 2.82
N ASP A 347 17.10 -16.28 2.16
CA ASP A 347 17.81 -17.38 2.83
C ASP A 347 19.27 -16.98 3.13
N LYS A 348 19.77 -17.36 4.31
CA LYS A 348 21.19 -17.16 4.69
C LYS A 348 22.08 -18.35 4.34
N GLU A 349 21.51 -19.55 4.30
CA GLU A 349 22.20 -20.81 4.05
C GLU A 349 21.36 -21.70 3.14
N TRP A 350 22.03 -22.65 2.48
CA TRP A 350 21.36 -23.67 1.69
C TRP A 350 20.45 -24.56 2.53
N SER A 351 19.30 -24.94 1.98
CA SER A 351 18.45 -25.94 2.62
C SER A 351 19.15 -27.29 2.76
N ARG A 352 18.75 -28.11 3.74
CA ARG A 352 19.14 -29.52 3.81
C ARG A 352 18.84 -30.24 2.50
N TRP A 353 19.70 -31.19 2.13
CA TRP A 353 19.47 -32.07 0.99
C TRP A 353 18.19 -32.89 1.20
N SER A 354 17.34 -32.95 0.17
CA SER A 354 16.07 -33.71 0.20
C SER A 354 15.76 -34.24 -1.19
N THR A 355 14.99 -35.33 -1.30
CA THR A 355 14.49 -35.84 -2.58
C THR A 355 13.32 -35.03 -3.15
N ILE A 356 12.79 -34.08 -2.36
CA ILE A 356 11.71 -33.19 -2.79
C ILE A 356 12.25 -32.19 -3.83
N SER A 357 11.74 -32.26 -5.05
CA SER A 357 12.11 -31.37 -6.17
C SER A 357 11.38 -30.03 -6.17
N THR A 358 10.45 -29.82 -5.24
CA THR A 358 9.63 -28.61 -5.15
C THR A 358 10.04 -27.73 -3.96
N LYS A 359 10.06 -26.42 -4.16
CA LYS A 359 10.30 -25.42 -3.10
C LYS A 359 9.24 -24.32 -3.15
N GLU A 360 8.63 -24.03 -2.00
CA GLU A 360 7.65 -22.96 -1.84
C GLU A 360 8.26 -21.76 -1.11
N TYR A 361 7.98 -20.55 -1.60
CA TYR A 361 8.24 -19.29 -0.92
C TYR A 361 6.93 -18.48 -0.81
N PRO A 362 6.33 -18.42 0.39
CA PRO A 362 5.09 -17.69 0.59
C PRO A 362 5.34 -16.18 0.74
N TYR A 363 4.42 -15.37 0.24
CA TYR A 363 4.32 -13.93 0.47
C TYR A 363 5.60 -13.11 0.18
N LEU A 364 6.25 -13.34 -0.95
CA LEU A 364 7.41 -12.56 -1.36
C LEU A 364 7.09 -11.05 -1.50
N SER A 365 7.95 -10.20 -0.93
CA SER A 365 7.88 -8.75 -1.13
C SER A 365 8.24 -8.36 -2.56
N GLU A 366 7.91 -7.13 -2.94
CA GLU A 366 8.39 -6.58 -4.22
C GLU A 366 9.93 -6.55 -4.28
N GLY A 367 10.49 -6.93 -5.43
CA GLY A 367 11.94 -7.03 -5.59
C GLY A 367 12.36 -8.03 -6.65
N THR A 368 13.65 -8.04 -6.94
CA THR A 368 14.29 -9.03 -7.82
C THR A 368 14.97 -10.06 -6.96
N TYR A 369 14.72 -11.34 -7.26
CA TYR A 369 15.26 -12.47 -6.54
C TYR A 369 15.96 -13.43 -7.50
N THR A 370 16.98 -14.12 -6.99
CA THR A 370 17.66 -15.22 -7.66
C THR A 370 17.44 -16.48 -6.84
N LEU A 371 16.73 -17.46 -7.39
CA LEU A 371 16.64 -18.78 -6.80
C LEU A 371 17.85 -19.60 -7.26
N HIS A 372 18.74 -19.92 -6.33
CA HIS A 372 19.82 -20.86 -6.54
C HIS A 372 19.34 -22.27 -6.20
N VAL A 373 19.54 -23.18 -7.12
CA VAL A 373 19.18 -24.59 -6.95
C VAL A 373 20.39 -25.43 -7.25
N ARG A 374 20.68 -26.36 -6.35
CA ARG A 374 21.68 -27.40 -6.60
C ARG A 374 21.03 -28.76 -6.45
N ALA A 375 21.42 -29.68 -7.32
CA ALA A 375 21.00 -31.07 -7.29
C ALA A 375 22.23 -31.95 -7.24
N ARG A 376 22.15 -33.05 -6.50
CA ARG A 376 23.18 -34.07 -6.46
C ARG A 376 22.54 -35.39 -6.90
N ASP A 377 23.14 -35.99 -7.91
CA ASP A 377 22.84 -37.37 -8.29
C ASP A 377 23.45 -38.29 -7.23
N ALA A 378 22.60 -39.12 -6.62
CA ALA A 378 22.99 -40.05 -5.57
C ALA A 378 23.92 -41.16 -6.08
N TYR A 379 23.90 -41.44 -7.39
CA TYR A 379 24.67 -42.52 -8.00
C TYR A 379 26.01 -42.04 -8.55
N SER A 380 26.02 -41.05 -9.45
CA SER A 380 27.28 -40.51 -9.97
C SER A 380 27.99 -39.60 -8.97
N GLY A 381 27.31 -39.17 -7.91
CA GLY A 381 27.81 -38.17 -6.96
C GLY A 381 27.95 -36.78 -7.56
N ARG A 382 27.68 -36.58 -8.85
CA ARG A 382 27.80 -35.31 -9.56
C ARG A 382 26.84 -34.29 -8.99
N GLN A 383 27.31 -33.05 -8.90
CA GLN A 383 26.51 -31.91 -8.49
C GLN A 383 26.22 -31.04 -9.70
N TYR A 384 24.98 -30.58 -9.78
CA TYR A 384 24.45 -29.69 -10.80
C TYR A 384 23.93 -28.44 -10.10
N THR A 385 24.09 -27.29 -10.74
CA THR A 385 23.60 -26.01 -10.21
C THR A 385 22.87 -25.25 -11.31
N THR A 386 21.77 -24.59 -10.96
CA THR A 386 21.03 -23.71 -11.86
C THR A 386 20.50 -22.52 -11.08
N ASP A 387 20.48 -21.37 -11.74
CA ASP A 387 20.02 -20.11 -11.16
C ASP A 387 18.79 -19.63 -11.93
N PHE A 388 17.76 -19.24 -11.20
CA PHE A 388 16.52 -18.74 -11.78
C PHE A 388 16.16 -17.37 -11.24
N ARG A 389 16.26 -16.36 -12.11
CA ARG A 389 16.02 -14.96 -11.77
C ARG A 389 14.59 -14.54 -12.10
N PHE A 390 13.93 -13.92 -11.13
CA PHE A 390 12.55 -13.42 -11.28
C PHE A 390 12.34 -12.12 -10.51
N THR A 391 11.33 -11.35 -10.89
CA THR A 391 10.98 -10.07 -10.25
C THR A 391 9.52 -10.06 -9.84
N VAL A 392 9.26 -9.78 -8.57
CA VAL A 392 7.92 -9.53 -8.02
C VAL A 392 7.62 -8.05 -8.15
N SER A 393 6.61 -7.71 -8.94
CA SER A 393 6.18 -6.33 -9.18
C SER A 393 5.54 -5.74 -7.92
N PRO A 394 5.65 -4.42 -7.67
CA PRO A 394 5.00 -3.78 -6.53
C PRO A 394 3.46 -3.84 -6.60
N PRO A 395 2.76 -3.71 -5.46
CA PRO A 395 1.31 -3.61 -5.43
C PRO A 395 0.81 -2.41 -6.25
N TRP A 396 -0.37 -2.52 -6.87
CA TRP A 396 -0.92 -1.48 -7.74
C TRP A 396 -1.05 -0.11 -7.07
N TYR A 397 -1.37 -0.06 -5.77
CA TYR A 397 -1.52 1.19 -4.99
C TYR A 397 -0.18 1.88 -4.67
N ARG A 398 0.96 1.19 -4.84
CA ARG A 398 2.31 1.78 -4.74
C ARG A 398 2.88 2.17 -6.11
N SER A 399 2.14 1.93 -7.19
CA SER A 399 2.55 2.29 -8.55
C SER A 399 2.73 3.81 -8.73
N ILE A 400 3.52 4.21 -9.73
CA ILE A 400 3.72 5.62 -10.08
C ILE A 400 2.39 6.29 -10.44
N ILE A 401 1.52 5.58 -11.16
CA ILE A 401 0.19 6.08 -11.54
C ILE A 401 -0.67 6.34 -10.29
N ALA A 402 -0.65 5.44 -9.31
CA ALA A 402 -1.37 5.66 -8.04
C ALA A 402 -0.83 6.89 -7.30
N LYS A 403 0.49 7.10 -7.27
CA LYS A 403 1.10 8.31 -6.67
C LYS A 403 0.67 9.60 -7.40
N ILE A 404 0.61 9.59 -8.73
CA ILE A 404 0.11 10.72 -9.53
C ILE A 404 -1.36 10.99 -9.18
N LEU A 405 -2.18 9.96 -9.07
CA LEU A 405 -3.60 10.10 -8.71
C LEU A 405 -3.76 10.70 -7.31
N TYR A 406 -2.98 10.24 -6.33
CA TYR A 406 -2.98 10.82 -4.98
C TYR A 406 -2.59 12.30 -4.99
N PHE A 407 -1.59 12.66 -5.80
CA PHE A 407 -1.19 14.06 -5.99
C PHE A 407 -2.30 14.89 -6.61
N LEU A 408 -2.98 14.39 -7.65
CA LEU A 408 -4.12 15.08 -8.28
C LEU A 408 -5.29 15.27 -7.32
N ILE A 409 -5.62 14.25 -6.52
CA ILE A 409 -6.66 14.34 -5.49
C ILE A 409 -6.27 15.40 -4.44
N ALA A 410 -5.01 15.44 -4.01
CA ALA A 410 -4.52 16.45 -3.09
C ALA A 410 -4.60 17.87 -3.68
N CYS A 411 -4.23 18.05 -4.96
CA CYS A 411 -4.37 19.32 -5.68
C CYS A 411 -5.84 19.74 -5.82
N ALA A 412 -6.75 18.80 -6.14
CA ALA A 412 -8.17 19.08 -6.25
C ALA A 412 -8.78 19.47 -4.90
N ALA A 413 -8.38 18.78 -3.81
CA ALA A 413 -8.76 19.14 -2.45
C ALA A 413 -8.24 20.53 -2.07
N GLY A 414 -6.97 20.82 -2.35
CA GLY A 414 -6.37 22.14 -2.13
C GLY A 414 -7.06 23.25 -2.94
N TRP A 415 -7.41 22.98 -4.19
CA TRP A 415 -8.20 23.89 -5.04
C TRP A 415 -9.62 24.10 -4.49
N GLY A 416 -10.26 23.02 -4.01
CA GLY A 416 -11.55 23.07 -3.34
C GLY A 416 -11.52 23.96 -2.10
N ILE A 417 -10.50 23.80 -1.25
CA ILE A 417 -10.28 24.65 -0.07
C ILE A 417 -10.03 26.10 -0.49
N TYR A 418 -9.13 26.34 -1.44
CA TYR A 418 -8.84 27.68 -1.94
C TYR A 418 -10.09 28.38 -2.49
N THR A 419 -10.91 27.68 -3.28
CA THR A 419 -12.15 28.24 -3.82
C THR A 419 -13.21 28.45 -2.73
N ALA A 420 -13.30 27.57 -1.72
CA ALA A 420 -14.18 27.76 -0.57
C ALA A 420 -13.78 28.99 0.26
N VAL A 421 -12.49 29.17 0.55
CA VAL A 421 -11.95 30.35 1.25
C VAL A 421 -12.20 31.61 0.43
N LYS A 422 -11.92 31.59 -0.88
CA LYS A 422 -12.17 32.74 -1.77
C LYS A 422 -13.65 33.12 -1.85
N ARG A 423 -14.55 32.13 -1.88
CA ARG A 423 -16.00 32.36 -1.84
C ARG A 423 -16.44 32.95 -0.49
N SER A 424 -15.88 32.44 0.62
CA SER A 424 -16.14 32.98 1.95
C SER A 424 -15.68 34.44 2.08
N ALA A 425 -14.47 34.74 1.59
CA ALA A 425 -13.91 36.09 1.60
C ALA A 425 -14.72 37.08 0.74
N ARG A 426 -15.18 36.67 -0.45
CA ARG A 426 -16.09 37.49 -1.28
C ARG A 426 -17.40 37.80 -0.56
N ARG A 427 -18.01 36.82 0.11
CA ARG A 427 -19.23 37.05 0.91
C ARG A 427 -19.01 38.05 2.05
N GLN A 428 -17.83 38.04 2.67
CA GLN A 428 -17.47 39.03 3.70
C GLN A 428 -17.28 40.44 3.09
N ALA A 429 -16.66 40.54 1.92
CA ALA A 429 -16.48 41.82 1.22
C ALA A 429 -17.84 42.43 0.80
N ASP A 430 -18.73 41.63 0.20
CA ASP A 430 -20.07 42.08 -0.20
C ASP A 430 -20.91 42.55 1.01
N ALA A 431 -20.76 41.89 2.16
CA ALA A 431 -21.44 42.29 3.39
C ALA A 431 -20.91 43.62 3.97
N VAL A 432 -19.61 43.90 3.81
CA VAL A 432 -19.00 45.17 4.20
C VAL A 432 -19.44 46.31 3.26
N GLU A 433 -19.55 46.03 1.97
CA GLU A 433 -19.98 47.03 0.98
C GLU A 433 -21.44 47.47 1.21
N ARG A 434 -22.35 46.52 1.49
CA ARG A 434 -23.75 46.83 1.83
C ARG A 434 -23.87 47.71 3.08
N ARG A 435 -23.06 47.44 4.13
CA ARG A 435 -23.05 48.29 5.34
C ARG A 435 -22.61 49.72 5.03
N LYS A 436 -21.60 49.90 4.19
CA LYS A 436 -21.15 51.24 3.77
C LYS A 436 -22.21 51.97 2.95
N GLU A 437 -22.94 51.26 2.09
CA GLU A 437 -23.99 51.84 1.26
C GLU A 437 -25.19 52.30 2.11
N GLU A 438 -25.56 51.53 3.13
CA GLU A 438 -26.57 51.91 4.13
C GLU A 438 -26.16 53.16 4.92
N GLU A 439 -24.93 53.21 5.44
CA GLU A 439 -24.38 54.38 6.14
C GLU A 439 -24.35 55.63 5.25
N MET A 440 -23.91 55.50 4.00
CA MET A 440 -23.87 56.60 3.02
C MET A 440 -25.27 57.11 2.66
N THR A 441 -26.27 56.24 2.64
CA THR A 441 -27.66 56.62 2.37
C THR A 441 -28.25 57.41 3.53
N GLN A 442 -27.91 57.02 4.77
CA GLN A 442 -28.36 57.72 5.97
C GLN A 442 -27.77 59.14 6.04
N LEU A 443 -26.47 59.29 5.77
CA LEU A 443 -25.80 60.60 5.76
C LEU A 443 -26.39 61.57 4.73
N LYS A 444 -26.80 61.08 3.54
CA LYS A 444 -27.45 61.91 2.53
C LYS A 444 -28.80 62.46 3.02
N ARG A 445 -29.61 61.63 3.69
CA ARG A 445 -30.92 62.05 4.21
C ARG A 445 -30.78 63.15 5.26
N ASP A 446 -29.82 63.02 6.16
CA ASP A 446 -29.57 64.01 7.21
C ASP A 446 -29.10 65.36 6.61
N ALA A 447 -28.30 65.33 5.54
CA ALA A 447 -27.87 66.53 4.82
C ALA A 447 -29.03 67.25 4.10
N ASP A 448 -29.94 66.50 3.47
CA ASP A 448 -31.11 67.07 2.80
C ASP A 448 -32.07 67.76 3.81
N GLU A 449 -32.25 67.20 5.01
CA GLU A 449 -33.06 67.83 6.06
C GLU A 449 -32.46 69.17 6.52
N GLN A 450 -31.12 69.26 6.62
CA GLN A 450 -30.45 70.50 7.00
C GLN A 450 -30.59 71.60 5.93
N ALA A 451 -30.61 71.24 4.65
CA ALA A 451 -30.79 72.21 3.56
C ALA A 451 -32.19 72.84 3.61
N LEU A 452 -33.23 72.02 3.80
CA LEU A 452 -34.63 72.47 3.91
C LEU A 452 -34.85 73.48 5.05
N ARG A 453 -34.19 73.28 6.20
CA ARG A 453 -34.31 74.21 7.33
C ARG A 453 -33.76 75.60 7.01
N LYS A 454 -32.64 75.68 6.29
CA LYS A 454 -32.03 76.96 5.91
C LYS A 454 -32.89 77.74 4.92
N ASP A 455 -33.51 77.05 3.97
CA ASP A 455 -34.39 77.69 2.98
C ASP A 455 -35.64 78.32 3.62
N TYR A 456 -36.20 77.67 4.66
CA TYR A 456 -37.33 78.22 5.42
C TYR A 456 -36.97 79.51 6.16
N GLU A 457 -35.78 79.56 6.77
CA GLU A 457 -35.29 80.70 7.54
C GLU A 457 -35.09 81.96 6.65
N ILE A 458 -34.59 81.77 5.43
CA ILE A 458 -34.41 82.85 4.45
C ILE A 458 -35.75 83.45 4.01
N ALA A 459 -36.78 82.63 3.82
CA ALA A 459 -38.10 83.10 3.39
C ALA A 459 -38.78 83.97 4.46
N HIS A 460 -38.60 83.64 5.74
CA HIS A 460 -39.23 84.36 6.84
C HIS A 460 -38.73 85.81 6.97
N LEU A 461 -37.40 86.01 6.92
CA LEU A 461 -36.77 87.33 7.07
C LEU A 461 -37.18 88.32 5.96
N LYS A 462 -37.47 87.81 4.75
CA LYS A 462 -37.81 88.65 3.60
C LYS A 462 -39.22 89.26 3.68
N SER A 463 -40.14 88.60 4.39
CA SER A 463 -41.51 89.07 4.59
C SER A 463 -41.57 90.23 5.60
N GLU A 464 -40.76 90.17 6.64
CA GLU A 464 -40.74 91.14 7.74
C GLU A 464 -40.25 92.53 7.27
N GLN A 465 -39.30 92.55 6.33
CA GLN A 465 -38.79 93.78 5.73
C GLN A 465 -39.87 94.57 4.94
N LEU A 466 -40.80 93.87 4.29
CA LEU A 466 -41.80 94.50 3.42
C LEU A 466 -42.90 95.23 4.21
N GLU A 467 -43.27 94.74 5.38
CA GLU A 467 -44.31 95.36 6.22
C GLU A 467 -43.87 96.70 6.81
N HIS A 468 -42.59 96.84 7.16
CA HIS A 468 -42.05 98.05 7.75
C HIS A 468 -42.14 99.26 6.79
N ASP A 469 -41.88 99.05 5.49
CA ASP A 469 -41.86 100.12 4.48
C ASP A 469 -43.25 100.68 4.16
N ILE A 470 -44.31 99.86 4.23
CA ILE A 470 -45.69 100.32 4.00
C ILE A 470 -46.16 101.23 5.13
N LYS A 471 -45.77 100.94 6.37
CA LYS A 471 -46.23 101.68 7.56
C LYS A 471 -45.69 103.11 7.60
N HIS A 472 -44.42 103.31 7.23
CA HIS A 472 -43.77 104.62 7.29
C HIS A 472 -44.38 105.65 6.32
N LYS A 473 -44.82 105.24 5.13
CA LYS A 473 -45.40 106.17 4.12
C LYS A 473 -46.81 106.65 4.45
N SER A 474 -47.58 105.87 5.20
CA SER A 474 -48.96 106.21 5.57
C SER A 474 -49.03 107.32 6.64
N GLU A 475 -48.05 107.35 7.55
CA GLU A 475 -48.02 108.30 8.67
C GLU A 475 -47.69 109.75 8.24
N GLU A 476 -46.92 109.95 7.17
CA GLU A 476 -46.57 111.30 6.68
C GLU A 476 -47.77 112.07 6.10
N LEU A 477 -48.70 111.39 5.42
CA LEU A 477 -49.83 112.05 4.76
C LEU A 477 -50.85 112.62 5.77
N SER A 478 -51.09 111.90 6.87
CA SER A 478 -52.13 112.25 7.85
C SER A 478 -51.81 113.54 8.64
N ASN A 479 -50.53 113.81 8.89
CA ASN A 479 -50.09 114.97 9.67
C ASN A 479 -50.28 116.31 8.94
N ILE A 480 -50.26 116.34 7.61
CA ILE A 480 -50.41 117.58 6.83
C ILE A 480 -51.87 118.03 6.80
N THR A 481 -52.81 117.09 6.63
CA THR A 481 -54.24 117.40 6.53
C THR A 481 -54.82 117.96 7.83
N MET A 482 -54.40 117.47 9.00
CA MET A 482 -54.91 117.93 10.30
C MET A 482 -54.52 119.36 10.66
N ASN A 483 -53.35 119.83 10.20
CA ASN A 483 -52.87 121.19 10.49
C ASN A 483 -53.67 122.28 9.75
N VAL A 484 -54.16 121.98 8.54
CA VAL A 484 -55.00 122.90 7.76
C VAL A 484 -56.39 123.06 8.40
N ILE A 485 -56.97 121.96 8.90
CA ILE A 485 -58.28 121.96 9.57
C ILE A 485 -58.26 122.84 10.81
N ARG A 486 -57.27 122.65 11.68
CA ARG A 486 -57.14 123.39 12.95
C ARG A 486 -56.96 124.90 12.75
N LYS A 487 -56.25 125.30 11.68
CA LYS A 487 -56.04 126.71 11.35
C LYS A 487 -57.36 127.41 11.00
N ASN A 488 -58.24 126.76 10.25
CA ASN A 488 -59.50 127.36 9.80
C ASN A 488 -60.55 127.50 10.92
N GLU A 489 -60.61 126.56 11.88
CA GLU A 489 -61.48 126.70 13.06
C GLU A 489 -61.11 127.93 13.92
N ILE A 490 -59.82 128.16 14.14
CA ILE A 490 -59.35 129.30 14.95
C ILE A 490 -59.71 130.64 14.30
N LEU A 491 -59.60 130.73 12.97
CA LEU A 491 -59.93 131.95 12.23
C LEU A 491 -61.43 132.29 12.30
N LEU A 492 -62.31 131.28 12.29
CA LEU A 492 -63.75 131.47 12.49
C LEU A 492 -64.08 132.00 13.88
N ASP A 493 -63.45 131.46 14.93
CA ASP A 493 -63.68 131.93 16.31
C ASP A 493 -63.22 133.39 16.51
N ILE A 494 -62.07 133.76 15.92
CA ILE A 494 -61.56 135.14 15.96
C ILE A 494 -62.52 136.10 15.24
N ALA A 495 -63.02 135.73 14.05
CA ALA A 495 -63.97 136.56 13.31
C ALA A 495 -65.26 136.82 14.11
N ALA A 496 -65.81 135.79 14.76
CA ALA A 496 -67.02 135.90 15.56
C ALA A 496 -66.85 136.83 16.78
N LYS A 497 -65.70 136.76 17.46
CA LYS A 497 -65.39 137.64 18.60
C LYS A 497 -65.22 139.10 18.17
N LEU A 498 -64.59 139.35 17.02
CA LEU A 498 -64.44 140.71 16.48
C LEU A 498 -65.78 141.37 16.15
N THR A 499 -66.77 140.60 15.65
CA THR A 499 -68.12 141.12 15.37
C THR A 499 -68.77 141.65 16.65
N LYS A 500 -68.62 140.91 17.75
CA LYS A 500 -69.19 141.28 19.05
C LYS A 500 -68.61 142.58 19.62
N VAL A 501 -67.33 142.85 19.37
CA VAL A 501 -66.66 144.10 19.80
C VAL A 501 -67.11 145.28 18.94
N GLN A 502 -67.34 145.05 17.64
CA GLN A 502 -67.81 146.09 16.73
C GLN A 502 -69.21 146.61 17.11
N GLU A 503 -70.11 145.73 17.56
CA GLU A 503 -71.49 146.09 17.96
C GLU A 503 -71.56 147.04 19.17
N THR A 504 -70.51 147.11 20.00
CA THR A 504 -70.43 148.04 21.14
C THR A 504 -69.96 149.45 20.79
N MET A 505 -69.61 149.71 19.52
CA MET A 505 -69.06 151.00 19.06
C MET A 505 -70.03 151.72 18.11
N GLY A 506 -70.03 153.07 18.14
CA GLY A 506 -70.86 153.88 17.25
C GLY A 506 -70.42 153.76 15.77
N PRO A 507 -71.35 153.78 14.80
CA PRO A 507 -71.09 153.40 13.40
C PRO A 507 -70.05 154.26 12.65
N ASP A 508 -69.76 155.48 13.12
CA ASP A 508 -68.76 156.38 12.52
C ASP A 508 -67.41 156.41 13.27
N ALA A 509 -67.24 155.58 14.30
CA ALA A 509 -65.97 155.45 15.02
C ALA A 509 -64.86 154.90 14.09
N ALA A 510 -63.68 155.52 14.13
CA ALA A 510 -62.55 155.13 13.28
C ALA A 510 -62.11 153.67 13.55
N GLU A 511 -62.28 153.21 14.78
CA GLU A 511 -62.00 151.86 15.26
C GLU A 511 -62.93 150.82 14.62
N ALA A 512 -64.23 151.13 14.45
CA ALA A 512 -65.19 150.23 13.83
C ALA A 512 -64.88 149.95 12.35
N LYS A 513 -64.40 150.98 11.62
CA LYS A 513 -63.93 150.82 10.23
C LYS A 513 -62.66 149.97 10.15
N GLN A 514 -61.76 150.06 11.13
CA GLN A 514 -60.57 149.19 11.18
C GLN A 514 -60.95 147.74 11.47
N ILE A 515 -61.87 147.48 12.40
CA ILE A 515 -62.34 146.12 12.70
C ILE A 515 -63.01 145.49 11.46
N ALA A 516 -63.85 146.23 10.75
CA ALA A 516 -64.46 145.74 9.51
C ALA A 516 -63.41 145.40 8.43
N ARG A 517 -62.30 146.13 8.37
CA ARG A 517 -61.19 145.84 7.45
C ARG A 517 -60.42 144.57 7.85
N ILE A 518 -60.21 144.35 9.15
CA ILE A 518 -59.58 143.14 9.69
C ILE A 518 -60.47 141.91 9.45
N GLN A 519 -61.77 142.03 9.66
CA GLN A 519 -62.72 140.95 9.36
C GLN A 519 -62.70 140.57 7.88
N ARG A 520 -62.64 141.54 6.97
CA ARG A 520 -62.52 141.28 5.53
C ARG A 520 -61.21 140.56 5.20
N LEU A 521 -60.08 140.94 5.82
CA LEU A 521 -58.79 140.24 5.68
C LEU A 521 -58.82 138.79 6.18
N ILE A 522 -59.54 138.51 7.28
CA ILE A 522 -59.73 137.14 7.78
C ILE A 522 -60.56 136.33 6.78
N GLN A 523 -61.63 136.92 6.25
CA GLN A 523 -62.53 136.25 5.31
C GLN A 523 -61.85 135.95 3.96
N ASP A 524 -61.05 136.88 3.43
CA ASP A 524 -60.31 136.70 2.17
C ASP A 524 -59.21 135.62 2.29
N ASN A 525 -58.55 135.49 3.45
CA ASN A 525 -57.54 134.45 3.70
C ASN A 525 -58.12 133.06 3.99
N MET A 526 -59.44 132.96 4.21
CA MET A 526 -60.12 131.69 4.45
C MET A 526 -60.61 131.01 3.16
N SER A 527 -60.57 131.69 2.01
CA SER A 527 -61.01 131.11 0.73
C SER A 527 -59.94 131.26 -0.34
N HIS A 528 -59.03 130.28 -0.47
CA HIS A 528 -58.18 130.17 -1.65
C HIS A 528 -58.15 128.73 -2.18
N ASP A 529 -58.39 128.60 -3.49
CA ASP A 529 -58.36 127.35 -4.27
C ASP A 529 -56.95 126.73 -4.39
N ASP A 530 -55.89 127.41 -3.96
CA ASP A 530 -54.52 126.92 -4.07
C ASP A 530 -54.21 125.72 -3.14
N ASP A 531 -54.89 125.62 -2.00
CA ASP A 531 -54.80 124.44 -1.11
C ASP A 531 -55.32 123.17 -1.80
N TRP A 532 -56.30 123.32 -2.71
CA TRP A 532 -56.88 122.19 -3.42
C TRP A 532 -55.89 121.59 -4.42
N ARG A 533 -55.17 122.40 -5.20
CA ARG A 533 -54.18 121.89 -6.17
C ARG A 533 -53.04 121.13 -5.49
N SER A 534 -52.55 121.63 -4.35
CA SER A 534 -51.49 120.96 -3.59
C SER A 534 -51.99 119.66 -2.95
N PHE A 535 -53.22 119.66 -2.44
CA PHE A 535 -53.85 118.44 -1.94
C PHE A 535 -54.01 117.39 -3.06
N THR A 536 -54.57 117.75 -4.22
CA THR A 536 -54.81 116.80 -5.31
C THR A 536 -53.52 116.13 -5.78
N ARG A 537 -52.42 116.90 -5.92
CA ARG A 537 -51.12 116.34 -6.32
C ARG A 537 -50.60 115.31 -5.31
N ASN A 538 -50.65 115.61 -4.02
CA ASN A 538 -50.16 114.70 -2.99
C ASN A 538 -51.08 113.48 -2.83
N PHE A 539 -52.39 113.70 -2.96
CA PHE A 539 -53.40 112.65 -2.93
C PHE A 539 -53.20 111.63 -4.06
N ASP A 540 -52.94 112.09 -5.28
CA ASP A 540 -52.68 111.20 -6.42
C ASP A 540 -51.36 110.43 -6.30
N ILE A 541 -50.34 110.94 -5.60
CA ILE A 541 -49.12 110.18 -5.34
C ILE A 541 -49.41 108.98 -4.42
N VAL A 542 -50.22 109.18 -3.38
CA VAL A 542 -50.51 108.13 -2.39
C VAL A 542 -51.56 107.14 -2.88
N TYR A 543 -52.53 107.60 -3.68
CA TYR A 543 -53.63 106.79 -4.18
C TYR A 543 -53.54 106.51 -5.69
N GLU A 544 -52.32 106.40 -6.23
CA GLU A 544 -52.05 105.96 -7.61
C GLU A 544 -52.86 106.68 -8.71
N ASN A 545 -52.78 108.01 -8.73
CA ASN A 545 -53.51 108.88 -9.66
C ASN A 545 -55.03 108.73 -9.60
N TYR A 546 -55.58 108.46 -8.41
CA TYR A 546 -57.01 108.28 -8.16
C TYR A 546 -57.90 109.35 -8.81
N THR A 547 -57.56 110.64 -8.70
CA THR A 547 -58.42 111.70 -9.23
C THR A 547 -58.48 111.66 -10.76
N LYS A 548 -57.38 111.30 -11.41
CA LYS A 548 -57.33 111.07 -12.85
C LYS A 548 -58.24 109.91 -13.27
N ARG A 549 -58.16 108.77 -12.56
CA ARG A 549 -59.05 107.61 -12.81
C ARG A 549 -60.52 107.97 -12.61
N LEU A 550 -60.82 108.75 -11.57
CA LEU A 550 -62.19 109.13 -11.23
C LEU A 550 -62.80 110.07 -12.29
N ILE A 551 -62.03 111.02 -12.83
CA ILE A 551 -62.47 111.89 -13.94
C ILE A 551 -62.61 111.10 -15.24
N GLU A 552 -61.69 110.16 -15.53
CA GLU A 552 -61.78 109.30 -16.71
C GLU A 552 -63.04 108.42 -16.69
N LEU A 553 -63.42 107.91 -15.51
CA LEU A 553 -64.65 107.13 -15.32
C LEU A 553 -65.92 107.99 -15.32
N HIS A 554 -65.85 109.20 -14.76
CA HIS A 554 -67.01 110.09 -14.57
C HIS A 554 -66.70 111.53 -14.98
N PRO A 555 -66.76 111.85 -16.28
CA PRO A 555 -66.36 113.16 -16.80
C PRO A 555 -67.25 114.34 -16.34
N ASP A 556 -68.47 114.06 -15.88
CA ASP A 556 -69.48 115.08 -15.51
C ASP A 556 -69.29 115.67 -14.08
N LEU A 557 -68.24 115.24 -13.38
CA LEU A 557 -67.90 115.75 -12.05
C LEU A 557 -67.21 117.12 -12.16
N ASN A 558 -67.69 118.09 -11.38
CA ASN A 558 -66.99 119.37 -11.25
C ASN A 558 -65.91 119.31 -10.16
N SER A 559 -65.11 120.38 -10.02
CA SER A 559 -64.02 120.44 -9.02
C SER A 559 -64.49 120.20 -7.57
N SER A 560 -65.65 120.75 -7.20
CA SER A 560 -66.22 120.57 -5.85
C SER A 560 -66.69 119.13 -5.61
N ASP A 561 -67.29 118.50 -6.62
CA ASP A 561 -67.69 117.10 -6.61
C ASP A 561 -66.47 116.18 -6.42
N LEU A 562 -65.39 116.44 -7.18
CA LEU A 562 -64.12 115.71 -7.09
C LEU A 562 -63.48 115.82 -5.69
N ARG A 563 -63.52 117.03 -5.12
CA ARG A 563 -62.99 117.31 -3.78
C ARG A 563 -63.74 116.57 -2.68
N ILE A 564 -65.07 116.52 -2.77
CA ILE A 564 -65.87 115.70 -1.85
C ILE A 564 -65.55 114.21 -2.04
N CYS A 565 -65.40 113.71 -3.27
CA CYS A 565 -65.03 112.32 -3.50
C CYS A 565 -63.67 111.95 -2.88
N CYS A 566 -62.68 112.83 -2.95
CA CYS A 566 -61.37 112.58 -2.33
C CYS A 566 -61.47 112.49 -0.80
N TYR A 567 -62.20 113.41 -0.15
CA TYR A 567 -62.41 113.34 1.29
C TYR A 567 -63.22 112.08 1.71
N LEU A 568 -64.18 111.66 0.89
CA LEU A 568 -64.90 110.40 1.11
C LEU A 568 -64.00 109.18 0.94
N LYS A 569 -63.09 109.18 -0.04
CA LYS A 569 -62.08 108.12 -0.22
C LYS A 569 -61.15 108.02 0.99
N MET A 570 -60.81 109.16 1.61
CA MET A 570 -60.07 109.23 2.87
C MET A 570 -60.90 108.83 4.11
N GLY A 571 -62.20 108.59 3.95
CA GLY A 571 -63.08 108.14 5.04
C GLY A 571 -63.71 109.26 5.86
N LEU A 572 -63.63 110.53 5.45
CA LEU A 572 -64.25 111.63 6.19
C LEU A 572 -65.78 111.57 6.11
N SER A 573 -66.45 111.86 7.23
CA SER A 573 -67.90 111.96 7.31
C SER A 573 -68.41 113.30 6.77
N SER A 574 -69.69 113.38 6.40
CA SER A 574 -70.30 114.62 5.92
C SER A 574 -70.27 115.76 6.96
N LYS A 575 -70.22 115.43 8.26
CA LYS A 575 -70.07 116.42 9.34
C LYS A 575 -68.68 117.05 9.33
N GLU A 576 -67.65 116.27 8.99
CA GLU A 576 -66.26 116.74 8.91
C GLU A 576 -65.98 117.46 7.58
N ILE A 577 -66.68 117.09 6.51
CA ILE A 577 -66.53 117.75 5.20
C ILE A 577 -67.16 119.16 5.19
N ALA A 578 -68.26 119.39 5.91
CA ALA A 578 -69.00 120.65 5.85
C ALA A 578 -68.16 121.90 6.20
N PRO A 579 -67.36 121.88 7.30
CA PRO A 579 -66.43 122.95 7.62
C PRO A 579 -65.38 123.18 6.53
N LEU A 580 -64.89 122.12 5.88
CA LEU A 580 -63.84 122.22 4.84
C LEU A 580 -64.31 122.97 3.59
N PHE A 581 -65.62 122.97 3.33
CA PHE A 581 -66.24 123.67 2.22
C PHE A 581 -66.91 124.99 2.63
N ASN A 582 -66.90 125.33 3.92
CA ASN A 582 -67.65 126.45 4.47
C ASN A 582 -69.14 126.45 4.05
N ILE A 583 -69.75 125.26 4.05
CA ILE A 583 -71.17 125.05 3.73
C ILE A 583 -71.84 124.26 4.86
N SER A 584 -73.18 124.31 4.90
CA SER A 584 -73.92 123.53 5.88
C SER A 584 -73.76 122.03 5.68
N TYR A 585 -73.82 121.23 6.76
CA TYR A 585 -73.87 119.77 6.71
C TYR A 585 -74.93 119.26 5.71
N ARG A 586 -76.11 119.93 5.70
CA ARG A 586 -77.20 119.62 4.77
C ARG A 586 -76.81 119.83 3.31
N SER A 587 -76.00 120.85 3.02
CA SER A 587 -75.47 121.09 1.67
C SER A 587 -74.54 119.95 1.23
N VAL A 588 -73.68 119.42 2.11
CA VAL A 588 -72.80 118.27 1.80
C VAL A 588 -73.63 117.01 1.50
N GLU A 589 -74.66 116.72 2.29
CA GLU A 589 -75.56 115.59 2.07
C GLU A 589 -76.32 115.71 0.73
N MET A 590 -76.79 116.91 0.41
CA MET A 590 -77.40 117.18 -0.90
C MET A 590 -76.41 116.96 -2.05
N THR A 591 -75.14 117.35 -1.87
CA THR A 591 -74.09 117.09 -2.86
C THR A 591 -73.79 115.59 -2.98
N ARG A 592 -73.72 114.83 -1.88
CA ARG A 592 -73.58 113.36 -1.92
C ARG A 592 -74.72 112.68 -2.67
N TYR A 593 -75.96 113.13 -2.46
CA TYR A 593 -77.11 112.66 -3.22
C TYR A 593 -76.97 112.98 -4.73
N ARG A 594 -76.49 114.17 -5.08
CA ARG A 594 -76.20 114.54 -6.48
C ARG A 594 -75.05 113.74 -7.08
N LEU A 595 -73.98 113.49 -6.31
CA LEU A 595 -72.84 112.67 -6.70
C LEU A 595 -73.30 111.26 -7.07
N ARG A 596 -74.16 110.63 -6.27
CA ARG A 596 -74.72 109.30 -6.60
C ARG A 596 -75.39 109.28 -7.98
N LYS A 597 -76.16 110.31 -8.30
CA LYS A 597 -76.81 110.43 -9.62
C LYS A 597 -75.81 110.66 -10.74
N LYS A 598 -74.81 111.53 -10.53
CA LYS A 598 -73.75 111.81 -11.52
C LYS A 598 -72.89 110.57 -11.79
N LEU A 599 -72.63 109.77 -10.77
CA LEU A 599 -71.84 108.53 -10.85
C LEU A 599 -72.65 107.32 -11.37
N GLY A 600 -73.93 107.50 -11.72
CA GLY A 600 -74.79 106.42 -12.24
C GLY A 600 -75.08 105.30 -11.23
N LEU A 601 -75.00 105.56 -9.92
CA LEU A 601 -75.12 104.50 -8.90
C LEU A 601 -76.59 104.07 -8.69
N GLU A 602 -76.83 102.76 -8.71
CA GLU A 602 -78.10 102.17 -8.31
C GLU A 602 -78.45 102.46 -6.84
N ARG A 603 -79.72 102.31 -6.46
CA ARG A 603 -80.20 102.68 -5.12
C ARG A 603 -79.49 101.93 -3.98
N GLU A 604 -79.03 100.71 -4.22
CA GLU A 604 -78.43 99.85 -3.19
C GLU A 604 -76.92 100.02 -3.02
N THR A 605 -76.22 100.61 -3.99
CA THR A 605 -74.76 100.75 -3.92
C THR A 605 -74.35 101.85 -2.96
N ASN A 606 -73.50 101.58 -1.97
CA ASN A 606 -72.95 102.61 -1.09
C ASN A 606 -71.95 103.49 -1.85
N LEU A 607 -72.11 104.82 -1.74
CA LEU A 607 -71.25 105.79 -2.43
C LEU A 607 -69.78 105.66 -2.00
N VAL A 608 -69.52 105.46 -0.72
CA VAL A 608 -68.14 105.40 -0.17
C VAL A 608 -67.47 104.11 -0.63
N ASP A 609 -68.14 102.97 -0.53
CA ASP A 609 -67.60 101.68 -0.95
C ASP A 609 -67.29 101.66 -2.45
N TYR A 610 -68.14 102.30 -3.27
CA TYR A 610 -67.87 102.47 -4.69
C TYR A 610 -66.61 103.31 -4.93
N LEU A 611 -66.52 104.47 -4.29
CA LEU A 611 -65.33 105.34 -4.39
C LEU A 611 -64.07 104.64 -3.87
N GLN A 612 -64.16 103.76 -2.87
CA GLN A 612 -63.04 102.98 -2.36
C GLN A 612 -62.53 101.92 -3.35
N LYS A 613 -63.37 101.45 -4.27
CA LYS A 613 -63.00 100.45 -5.30
C LYS A 613 -62.37 101.04 -6.56
N ILE A 614 -62.56 102.34 -6.80
CA ILE A 614 -61.82 103.11 -7.81
C ILE A 614 -60.38 103.30 -7.34
#